data_AF-A0A960D504-F1
#
_entry.id   AF-A0A960D504-F1
#
_cell.length_a   1.000
_cell.length_b   1.000
_cell.length_c   1.000
_cell.angle_alpha   90.00
_cell.angle_beta   90.00
_cell.angle_gamma   90.00
#
_symmetry.space_group_name_H-M   'P 1'
#
loop_
_entity.id
_entity.type
_entity.pdbx_description
1 polymer ?
#
loop_
_entity_poly.entity_id
_entity_poly.type
_entity_poly.pdbx_seq_one_letter_code
_entity_poly.pdbx_strand_id
1 'polypeptide(L)'
;SNCSYPATATPADKPATPPRTGAVPTVPAVVRAIMTTNDGTIGLRLDNGKAPCTVNSFVSLAQQGYFDGTPCHRLTAAPELAVLQCGDPTGTGTGGPGYRFANEYPTNQYRPFDPSLKQALNYPRGTLAMANAGPDTNGSQFFIVYRDSLLPPTYTVFGRVDDTGLATVDKIAA
;
A
#
# COMPACT_ATOMS: atom_id res chain seq x y z
N SER A 1 -2.52 8.64 15.53
CA SER A 1 -3.38 9.39 14.58
C SER A 1 -4.84 9.06 14.76
N ASN A 2 -5.76 9.91 14.31
CA ASN A 2 -7.20 9.65 14.39
C ASN A 2 -7.69 9.00 13.09
N CYS A 3 -7.83 7.68 13.07
CA CYS A 3 -8.10 6.91 11.86
C CYS A 3 -9.58 6.52 11.72
N SER A 4 -10.06 6.48 10.48
CA SER A 4 -11.42 6.10 10.13
C SER A 4 -11.40 5.16 8.92
N TYR A 5 -12.25 4.13 8.96
CA TYR A 5 -12.35 3.07 7.95
C TYR A 5 -13.81 2.86 7.56
N PRO A 6 -14.49 3.85 6.97
CA PRO A 6 -15.88 3.72 6.56
C PRO A 6 -16.06 2.58 5.55
N ALA A 7 -17.17 1.85 5.71
CA ALA A 7 -17.56 0.80 4.78
C ALA A 7 -17.75 1.34 3.36
N THR A 8 -17.41 0.51 2.37
CA THR A 8 -17.74 0.74 0.96
C THR A 8 -19.11 0.15 0.62
N ALA A 9 -19.69 0.55 -0.52
CA ALA A 9 -20.94 -0.05 -1.00
C ALA A 9 -20.73 -1.52 -1.41
N THR A 10 -19.55 -1.83 -1.95
CA THR A 10 -19.11 -3.20 -2.23
C THR A 10 -18.62 -3.84 -0.94
N PRO A 11 -19.07 -5.07 -0.61
CA PRO A 11 -18.54 -5.84 0.51
C PRO A 11 -17.08 -6.26 0.26
N ALA A 12 -16.43 -6.82 1.29
CA ALA A 12 -15.08 -7.35 1.16
C ALA A 12 -15.06 -8.62 0.28
N ASP A 13 -14.09 -8.73 -0.62
CA ASP A 13 -13.93 -9.91 -1.49
C ASP A 13 -13.41 -11.16 -0.74
N LYS A 14 -12.87 -10.94 0.45
CA LYS A 14 -12.47 -11.98 1.40
C LYS A 14 -12.84 -11.51 2.81
N PRO A 15 -13.16 -12.41 3.77
CA PRO A 15 -13.48 -11.99 5.13
C PRO A 15 -12.45 -11.01 5.71
N ALA A 16 -12.92 -9.82 6.05
CA ALA A 16 -12.12 -8.75 6.61
C ALA A 16 -12.96 -7.93 7.59
N THR A 17 -12.43 -7.73 8.79
CA THR A 17 -12.97 -6.79 9.76
C THR A 17 -12.16 -5.50 9.67
N PRO A 18 -12.79 -4.32 9.54
CA PRO A 18 -12.08 -3.05 9.60
C PRO A 18 -11.24 -2.95 10.88
N PRO A 19 -10.03 -2.38 10.80
CA PRO A 19 -9.17 -2.23 11.98
C PRO A 19 -9.76 -1.22 12.98
N ARG A 20 -9.16 -1.16 14.18
CA ARG A 20 -9.54 -0.19 15.22
C ARG A 20 -9.51 1.24 14.66
N THR A 21 -10.61 1.96 14.86
CA THR A 21 -10.78 3.39 14.54
C THR A 21 -10.37 4.27 15.73
N GLY A 22 -10.30 5.59 15.49
CA GLY A 22 -9.96 6.57 16.50
C GLY A 22 -8.45 6.73 16.66
N ALA A 23 -8.00 6.97 17.90
CA ALA A 23 -6.58 7.14 18.22
C ALA A 23 -5.81 5.81 18.07
N VAL A 24 -5.04 5.68 16.98
CA VAL A 24 -4.09 4.57 16.76
C VAL A 24 -2.65 4.97 17.13
N PRO A 25 -1.86 4.05 17.71
CA PRO A 25 -0.46 4.31 18.07
C PRO A 25 0.45 4.55 16.86
N THR A 26 1.30 5.57 16.95
CA THR A 26 2.36 5.85 15.96
C THR A 26 3.74 5.34 16.41
N VAL A 27 3.79 4.64 17.56
CA VAL A 27 5.00 4.08 18.16
C VAL A 27 4.83 2.56 18.26
N PRO A 28 5.83 1.76 17.82
CA PRO A 28 7.08 2.19 17.21
C PRO A 28 6.85 2.88 15.85
N ALA A 29 7.73 3.83 15.50
CA ALA A 29 7.64 4.56 14.23
C ALA A 29 7.85 3.66 13.00
N VAL A 30 8.46 2.49 13.21
CA VAL A 30 8.64 1.47 12.18
C VAL A 30 8.05 0.15 12.69
N VAL A 31 7.18 -0.45 11.88
CA VAL A 31 6.68 -1.82 12.08
C VAL A 31 7.32 -2.71 11.02
N ARG A 32 7.74 -3.92 11.39
CA ARG A 32 8.32 -4.88 10.45
C ARG A 32 7.30 -5.95 10.11
N ALA A 33 7.23 -6.33 8.84
CA ALA A 33 6.41 -7.42 8.35
C ALA A 33 7.20 -8.25 7.32
N ILE A 34 6.80 -9.50 7.13
CA ILE A 34 7.36 -10.37 6.09
C ILE A 34 6.20 -10.79 5.19
N MET A 35 6.38 -10.61 3.88
CA MET A 35 5.48 -11.12 2.86
C MET A 35 6.13 -12.36 2.23
N THR A 36 5.50 -13.52 2.36
CA THR A 36 5.96 -14.76 1.74
C THR A 36 5.27 -14.93 0.39
N THR A 37 6.05 -15.08 -0.68
CA THR A 37 5.55 -15.39 -2.02
C THR A 37 6.07 -16.76 -2.48
N ASN A 38 5.58 -17.23 -3.63
CA ASN A 38 6.10 -18.42 -4.31
C ASN A 38 7.55 -18.24 -4.82
N ASP A 39 8.03 -17.00 -4.93
CA ASP A 39 9.37 -16.65 -5.43
C ASP A 39 10.36 -16.30 -4.29
N GLY A 40 9.87 -16.26 -3.05
CA GLY A 40 10.68 -16.04 -1.85
C GLY A 40 10.03 -15.07 -0.86
N THR A 41 10.78 -14.73 0.19
CA THR A 41 10.34 -13.77 1.20
C THR A 41 10.71 -12.34 0.81
N ILE A 42 9.81 -11.41 1.12
CA ILE A 42 10.00 -9.97 0.95
C ILE A 42 9.83 -9.31 2.32
N GLY A 43 10.92 -8.80 2.88
CA GLY A 43 10.89 -8.09 4.15
C GLY A 43 10.44 -6.64 3.97
N LEU A 44 9.53 -6.19 4.85
CA LEU A 44 8.90 -4.88 4.79
C LEU A 44 9.21 -4.07 6.06
N ARG A 45 9.57 -2.80 5.87
CA ARG A 45 9.69 -1.78 6.92
C ARG A 45 8.58 -0.75 6.72
N LEU A 46 7.52 -0.86 7.50
CA LEU A 46 6.33 -0.03 7.44
C LEU A 46 6.52 1.26 8.25
N ASP A 47 6.23 2.42 7.66
CA ASP A 47 6.43 3.74 8.25
C ASP A 47 5.18 4.18 9.04
N ASN A 48 5.02 3.59 10.23
CA ASN A 48 3.90 3.87 11.14
C ASN A 48 3.90 5.31 11.65
N GLY A 49 5.08 5.97 11.65
CA GLY A 49 5.19 7.39 12.02
C GLY A 49 4.55 8.31 11.00
N LYS A 50 4.68 8.01 9.69
CA LYS A 50 4.16 8.85 8.60
C LYS A 50 2.81 8.43 8.04
N ALA A 51 2.51 7.13 8.06
CA ALA A 51 1.28 6.55 7.52
C ALA A 51 0.59 5.60 8.52
N PRO A 52 0.28 6.04 9.76
CA PRO A 52 -0.27 5.18 10.80
C PRO A 52 -1.63 4.56 10.46
N CYS A 53 -2.53 5.25 9.76
CA CYS A 53 -3.80 4.66 9.37
C CYS A 53 -3.62 3.55 8.34
N THR A 54 -2.67 3.75 7.42
CA THR A 54 -2.29 2.77 6.40
C THR A 54 -1.61 1.56 7.02
N VAL A 55 -0.64 1.76 7.91
CA VAL A 55 0.06 0.66 8.60
C VAL A 55 -0.90 -0.13 9.49
N ASN A 56 -1.79 0.55 10.23
CA ASN A 56 -2.82 -0.11 11.04
C ASN A 56 -3.78 -0.97 10.19
N SER A 57 -4.20 -0.47 9.02
CA SER A 57 -5.00 -1.23 8.05
C SER A 57 -4.26 -2.46 7.53
N PHE A 58 -3.05 -2.25 7.01
CA PHE A 58 -2.23 -3.30 6.41
C PHE A 58 -1.91 -4.43 7.41
N VAL A 59 -1.49 -4.07 8.63
CA VAL A 59 -1.16 -5.04 9.69
C VAL A 59 -2.41 -5.82 10.12
N SER A 60 -3.55 -5.14 10.29
CA SER A 60 -4.80 -5.81 10.65
C SER A 60 -5.25 -6.81 9.58
N LEU A 61 -5.19 -6.43 8.30
CA LEU A 61 -5.51 -7.34 7.19
C LEU A 61 -4.54 -8.52 7.14
N ALA A 62 -3.24 -8.29 7.32
CA ALA A 62 -2.23 -9.34 7.36
C ALA A 62 -2.47 -10.33 8.52
N GLN A 63 -2.79 -9.84 9.72
CA GLN A 63 -3.09 -10.67 10.89
C GLN A 63 -4.37 -11.51 10.72
N GLN A 64 -5.30 -11.04 9.91
CA GLN A 64 -6.52 -11.77 9.54
C GLN A 64 -6.28 -12.79 8.40
N GLY A 65 -5.06 -12.91 7.89
CA GLY A 65 -4.74 -13.76 6.73
C GLY A 65 -5.38 -13.27 5.44
N TYR A 66 -5.79 -11.99 5.36
CA TYR A 66 -6.49 -11.44 4.20
C TYR A 66 -5.65 -11.58 2.93
N PHE A 67 -4.34 -11.30 3.01
CA PHE A 67 -3.42 -11.40 1.88
C PHE A 67 -3.02 -12.83 1.51
N ASP A 68 -3.39 -13.85 2.30
CA ASP A 68 -3.02 -15.24 2.01
C ASP A 68 -3.68 -15.71 0.72
N GLY A 69 -2.89 -16.27 -0.20
CA GLY A 69 -3.34 -16.70 -1.53
C GLY A 69 -3.70 -15.54 -2.47
N THR A 70 -3.41 -14.29 -2.09
CA THR A 70 -3.70 -13.11 -2.92
C THR A 70 -2.58 -12.89 -3.94
N PRO A 71 -2.88 -12.80 -5.25
CA PRO A 71 -1.85 -12.60 -6.27
C PRO A 71 -1.35 -11.15 -6.33
N CYS A 72 -0.13 -11.01 -6.81
CA CYS A 72 0.34 -9.75 -7.40
C CYS A 72 -0.11 -9.71 -8.87
N HIS A 73 -1.28 -9.14 -9.10
CA HIS A 73 -2.01 -9.24 -10.37
C HIS A 73 -1.47 -8.35 -11.49
N ARG A 74 -0.59 -7.39 -11.17
CA ARG A 74 -0.08 -6.43 -12.16
C ARG A 74 1.39 -6.11 -11.95
N LEU A 75 2.21 -6.47 -12.93
CA LEU A 75 3.57 -6.00 -13.10
C LEU A 75 3.59 -4.96 -14.23
N THR A 76 4.04 -3.73 -13.94
CA THR A 76 4.22 -2.68 -14.96
C THR A 76 5.71 -2.41 -15.14
N ALA A 77 6.18 -2.36 -16.38
CA ALA A 77 7.58 -2.11 -16.75
C ALA A 77 7.74 -0.92 -17.71
N ALA A 78 6.95 0.13 -17.51
CA ALA A 78 7.06 1.36 -18.29
C ALA A 78 8.22 2.24 -17.76
N PRO A 79 8.82 3.11 -18.58
CA PRO A 79 9.92 3.99 -18.17
C PRO A 79 9.61 4.88 -16.95
N GLU A 80 8.35 5.31 -16.83
CA GLU A 80 7.88 6.23 -15.77
C GLU A 80 7.24 5.47 -14.59
N LEU A 81 6.91 4.18 -14.79
CA LEU A 81 6.15 3.37 -13.85
C LEU A 81 6.66 1.92 -13.86
N ALA A 82 7.51 1.60 -12.89
CA ALA A 82 8.05 0.27 -12.65
C ALA A 82 7.57 -0.27 -11.30
N VAL A 83 6.37 -0.87 -11.30
CA VAL A 83 5.71 -1.34 -10.07
C VAL A 83 5.20 -2.77 -10.16
N LEU A 84 5.26 -3.48 -9.03
CA LEU A 84 4.57 -4.74 -8.79
C LEU A 84 3.38 -4.46 -7.85
N GLN A 85 2.16 -4.58 -8.35
CA GLN A 85 0.92 -4.31 -7.62
C GLN A 85 0.26 -5.60 -7.13
N CYS A 86 -0.14 -5.61 -5.86
CA CYS A 86 -0.68 -6.75 -5.12
C CYS A 86 -1.84 -6.31 -4.20
N GLY A 87 -2.39 -7.24 -3.43
CA GLY A 87 -3.36 -6.94 -2.36
C GLY A 87 -4.83 -6.92 -2.80
N ASP A 88 -5.13 -7.43 -3.99
CA ASP A 88 -6.50 -7.70 -4.47
C ASP A 88 -6.77 -9.21 -4.44
N PRO A 89 -7.59 -9.73 -3.51
CA PRO A 89 -7.90 -11.16 -3.41
C PRO A 89 -8.50 -11.76 -4.68
N THR A 90 -9.16 -10.95 -5.51
CA THR A 90 -9.78 -11.40 -6.76
C THR A 90 -8.77 -11.46 -7.91
N GLY A 91 -7.67 -10.72 -7.81
CA GLY A 91 -6.68 -10.55 -8.87
C GLY A 91 -7.16 -9.74 -10.08
N THR A 92 -8.32 -9.07 -10.03
CA THR A 92 -8.86 -8.31 -11.17
C THR A 92 -8.37 -6.86 -11.21
N GLY A 93 -7.82 -6.35 -10.10
CA GLY A 93 -7.47 -4.96 -9.89
C GLY A 93 -8.61 -4.11 -9.32
N THR A 94 -9.79 -4.67 -9.07
CA THR A 94 -10.97 -3.95 -8.56
C THR A 94 -11.43 -4.39 -7.17
N GLY A 95 -10.84 -5.44 -6.61
CA GLY A 95 -11.23 -5.96 -5.29
C GLY A 95 -10.67 -5.13 -4.13
N GLY A 96 -11.22 -5.37 -2.94
CA GLY A 96 -10.88 -4.64 -1.73
C GLY A 96 -11.47 -5.21 -0.43
N PRO A 97 -11.18 -4.57 0.72
CA PRO A 97 -11.46 -5.12 2.03
C PRO A 97 -12.85 -4.72 2.56
N GLY A 98 -13.73 -4.18 1.71
CA GLY A 98 -15.07 -3.71 2.10
C GLY A 98 -15.09 -2.39 2.87
N TYR A 99 -13.96 -1.69 2.96
CA TYR A 99 -13.84 -0.36 3.53
C TYR A 99 -12.80 0.47 2.77
N ARG A 100 -12.83 1.79 2.99
CA ARG A 100 -11.84 2.72 2.47
C ARG A 100 -11.29 3.65 3.56
N PHE A 101 -10.16 4.29 3.32
CA PHE A 101 -9.61 5.29 4.23
C PHE A 101 -8.78 6.37 3.51
N ALA A 102 -8.57 7.48 4.24
CA ALA A 102 -7.92 8.68 3.75
C ALA A 102 -6.48 8.45 3.30
N ASN A 103 -6.00 9.29 2.38
CA ASN A 103 -4.58 9.34 2.05
C ASN A 103 -3.76 9.94 3.20
N GLU A 104 -2.51 9.48 3.34
CA GLU A 104 -1.53 10.04 4.27
C GLU A 104 -0.33 10.60 3.48
N TYR A 105 0.88 10.57 4.06
CA TYR A 105 2.07 11.09 3.38
C TYR A 105 2.32 10.37 2.04
N PRO A 106 2.74 11.07 0.96
CA PRO A 106 2.97 12.52 0.88
C PRO A 106 1.71 13.33 0.56
N THR A 107 0.60 12.69 0.18
CA THR A 107 -0.63 13.37 -0.26
C THR A 107 -1.14 14.40 0.73
N ASN A 108 -1.12 14.09 2.03
CA ASN A 108 -1.58 14.99 3.08
C ASN A 108 -0.68 16.22 3.33
N GLN A 109 0.43 16.35 2.60
CA GLN A 109 1.26 17.57 2.60
C GLN A 109 0.73 18.65 1.65
N TYR A 110 -0.24 18.31 0.81
CA TYR A 110 -0.84 19.20 -0.19
C TYR A 110 -2.26 19.56 0.20
N ARG A 111 -2.73 20.74 -0.25
CA ARG A 111 -4.13 21.12 -0.09
C ARG A 111 -5.01 20.33 -1.07
N PRO A 112 -6.30 20.14 -0.76
CA PRO A 112 -7.25 19.63 -1.77
C PRO A 112 -7.20 20.47 -3.05
N PHE A 113 -7.15 19.80 -4.20
CA PHE A 113 -7.06 20.41 -5.54
C PHE A 113 -5.79 21.24 -5.82
N ASP A 114 -4.74 21.08 -5.02
CA ASP A 114 -3.45 21.72 -5.27
C ASP A 114 -2.88 21.30 -6.64
N PRO A 115 -2.49 22.24 -7.53
CA PRO A 115 -1.89 21.91 -8.83
C PRO A 115 -0.65 21.02 -8.75
N SER A 116 0.11 21.07 -7.64
CA SER A 116 1.27 20.21 -7.41
C SER A 116 0.91 18.74 -7.25
N LEU A 117 -0.36 18.38 -7.00
CA LEU A 117 -0.83 16.99 -7.05
C LEU A 117 -0.75 16.37 -8.46
N LYS A 118 -0.57 17.18 -9.51
CA LYS A 118 -0.34 16.73 -10.89
C LYS A 118 1.14 16.63 -11.26
N GLN A 119 2.03 17.14 -10.41
CA GLN A 119 3.47 17.11 -10.66
C GLN A 119 4.05 15.79 -10.17
N ALA A 120 4.88 15.15 -10.98
CA ALA A 120 5.48 13.90 -10.60
C ALA A 120 6.50 14.09 -9.46
N LEU A 121 6.42 13.22 -8.47
CA LEU A 121 7.36 13.06 -7.38
C LEU A 121 8.15 11.77 -7.63
N ASN A 122 9.44 11.74 -7.28
CA ASN A 122 10.20 10.49 -7.31
C ASN A 122 9.75 9.57 -6.18
N TYR A 123 9.34 8.36 -6.55
CA TYR A 123 9.16 7.21 -5.66
C TYR A 123 10.38 6.30 -5.88
N PRO A 124 11.36 6.32 -4.97
CA PRO A 124 12.57 5.52 -5.15
C PRO A 124 12.29 4.03 -5.16
N ARG A 125 13.19 3.26 -5.77
CA ARG A 125 13.20 1.80 -5.66
C ARG A 125 13.06 1.34 -4.21
N GLY A 126 12.24 0.31 -4.02
CA GLY A 126 11.85 -0.25 -2.73
C GLY A 126 10.70 0.47 -2.05
N THR A 127 10.14 1.54 -2.61
CA THR A 127 8.99 2.22 -2.02
C THR A 127 7.75 1.32 -2.02
N LEU A 128 7.06 1.29 -0.89
CA LEU A 128 5.77 0.64 -0.71
C LEU A 128 4.69 1.72 -0.61
N ALA A 129 3.71 1.69 -1.52
CA ALA A 129 2.64 2.68 -1.57
C ALA A 129 1.27 2.06 -1.86
N MET A 130 0.20 2.72 -1.38
CA MET A 130 -1.17 2.26 -1.60
C MET A 130 -1.62 2.54 -3.02
N ALA A 131 -2.23 1.54 -3.67
CA ALA A 131 -3.04 1.79 -4.85
C ALA A 131 -4.41 2.35 -4.42
N ASN A 132 -5.00 3.21 -5.25
CA ASN A 132 -6.29 3.83 -4.98
C ASN A 132 -7.02 4.19 -6.28
N ALA A 133 -8.31 4.49 -6.17
CA ALA A 133 -9.19 4.93 -7.27
C ALA A 133 -9.47 6.45 -7.20
N GLY A 134 -8.53 7.21 -6.64
CA GLY A 134 -8.66 8.64 -6.36
C GLY A 134 -8.47 8.99 -4.88
N PRO A 135 -8.58 10.28 -4.53
CA PRO A 135 -8.36 10.75 -3.16
C PRO A 135 -9.20 10.01 -2.14
N ASP A 136 -8.58 9.60 -1.04
CA ASP A 136 -9.20 8.98 0.13
C ASP A 136 -9.94 7.65 -0.14
N THR A 137 -9.45 6.90 -1.14
CA THR A 137 -9.99 5.59 -1.53
C THR A 137 -9.01 4.44 -1.29
N ASN A 138 -8.08 4.59 -0.34
CA ASN A 138 -7.17 3.49 -0.01
C ASN A 138 -7.97 2.31 0.55
N GLY A 139 -7.67 1.10 0.08
CA GLY A 139 -8.28 -0.15 0.52
C GLY A 139 -7.19 -1.15 0.95
N SER A 140 -7.11 -2.29 0.26
CA SER A 140 -6.11 -3.33 0.51
C SER A 140 -4.99 -3.38 -0.53
N GLN A 141 -5.22 -2.82 -1.72
CA GLN A 141 -4.24 -2.89 -2.80
C GLN A 141 -3.06 -1.97 -2.56
N PHE A 142 -1.86 -2.48 -2.83
CA PHE A 142 -0.61 -1.75 -2.70
C PHE A 142 0.33 -2.11 -3.85
N PHE A 143 1.37 -1.30 -4.04
CA PHE A 143 2.41 -1.59 -5.00
C PHE A 143 3.81 -1.38 -4.44
N ILE A 144 4.74 -2.18 -4.95
CA ILE A 144 6.18 -2.10 -4.70
C ILE A 144 6.83 -1.47 -5.93
N VAL A 145 7.55 -0.38 -5.72
CA VAL A 145 8.35 0.27 -6.75
C VAL A 145 9.68 -0.47 -6.90
N TYR A 146 9.92 -1.15 -8.02
CA TYR A 146 11.13 -1.98 -8.20
C TYR A 146 12.23 -1.29 -9.05
N ARG A 147 11.91 -0.14 -9.67
CA ARG A 147 12.87 0.84 -10.20
C ARG A 147 12.34 2.25 -9.91
N ASP A 148 13.21 3.23 -9.69
CA ASP A 148 12.83 4.63 -9.48
C ASP A 148 11.74 5.05 -10.47
N SER A 149 10.63 5.57 -9.95
CA SER A 149 9.43 5.86 -10.74
C SER A 149 8.92 7.26 -10.41
N LEU A 150 8.44 7.97 -11.42
CA LEU A 150 7.91 9.33 -11.30
C LEU A 150 6.39 9.26 -11.25
N LEU A 151 5.81 9.45 -10.07
CA LEU A 151 4.36 9.34 -9.84
C LEU A 151 3.82 10.60 -9.18
N PRO A 152 2.56 10.99 -9.45
CA PRO A 152 1.94 12.08 -8.68
C PRO A 152 1.95 11.76 -7.17
N PRO A 153 2.02 12.77 -6.29
CA PRO A 153 2.02 12.58 -4.83
C PRO A 153 0.61 12.28 -4.30
N THR A 154 -0.12 11.39 -4.97
CA THR A 154 -1.49 10.98 -4.66
C THR A 154 -1.57 9.55 -4.11
N TYR A 155 -0.43 8.85 -4.00
CA TYR A 155 -0.34 7.49 -3.46
C TYR A 155 0.32 7.52 -2.09
N THR A 156 -0.37 7.02 -1.08
CA THR A 156 0.15 7.00 0.29
C THR A 156 1.38 6.10 0.36
N VAL A 157 2.55 6.67 0.67
CA VAL A 157 3.77 5.91 0.96
C VAL A 157 3.72 5.46 2.41
N PHE A 158 3.75 4.14 2.63
CA PHE A 158 3.59 3.57 3.97
C PHE A 158 4.71 2.62 4.37
N GLY A 159 5.78 2.52 3.58
CA GLY A 159 6.94 1.74 3.95
C GLY A 159 7.94 1.59 2.83
N ARG A 160 8.91 0.70 3.07
CA ARG A 160 9.85 0.23 2.05
C ARG A 160 10.14 -1.26 2.20
N VAL A 161 10.51 -1.87 1.09
CA VAL A 161 11.08 -3.21 1.04
C VAL A 161 12.55 -3.14 1.51
N ASP A 162 12.99 -4.14 2.27
CA ASP A 162 14.40 -4.27 2.63
C ASP A 162 15.26 -4.84 1.49
N ASP A 163 16.58 -4.78 1.64
CA ASP A 163 17.51 -5.17 0.57
C ASP A 163 17.33 -6.64 0.15
N THR A 164 17.01 -7.53 1.10
CA THR A 164 16.76 -8.94 0.80
C THR A 164 15.47 -9.15 0.02
N GLY A 165 14.41 -8.43 0.37
CA GLY A 165 13.15 -8.46 -0.35
C GLY A 165 13.25 -7.86 -1.74
N LEU A 166 14.08 -6.84 -1.93
CA LEU A 166 14.32 -6.23 -3.23
C LEU A 166 14.92 -7.22 -4.24
N ALA A 167 15.83 -8.10 -3.81
CA ALA A 167 16.34 -9.17 -4.67
C ALA A 167 15.25 -10.17 -5.08
N THR A 168 14.29 -10.46 -4.20
CA THR A 168 13.13 -11.30 -4.55
C THR A 168 12.22 -10.58 -5.54
N VAL A 169 11.96 -9.30 -5.35
CA VAL A 169 11.14 -8.49 -6.28
C VAL A 169 11.79 -8.41 -7.67
N ASP A 170 13.12 -8.27 -7.74
CA ASP A 170 13.82 -8.26 -9.03
C ASP A 170 13.65 -9.58 -9.79
N LYS A 171 13.65 -10.72 -9.10
CA LYS A 171 13.39 -12.04 -9.72
C LYS A 171 11.98 -12.13 -10.29
N ILE A 172 10.99 -11.55 -9.61
CA ILE A 172 9.61 -11.49 -10.08
C ILE A 172 9.48 -10.59 -11.32
N ALA A 173 10.33 -9.55 -11.41
CA ALA A 173 10.28 -8.55 -12.48
C ALA A 173 11.18 -8.87 -13.70
N ALA A 174 11.98 -9.94 -13.64
CA ALA A 174 12.91 -10.38 -14.69
C ALA A 174 12.19 -11.19 -15.79
#